data_AF-A0A0K8PT63-F1
#
_entry.id   AF-A0A0K8PT63-F1
#
_cell.length_a   1.000
_cell.length_b   1.000
_cell.length_c   1.000
_cell.angle_alpha   90.00
_cell.angle_beta   90.00
_cell.angle_gamma   90.00
#
_symmetry.space_group_name_H-M   'P 1'
#
loop_
_entity.id
_entity.type
_entity.pdbx_description
1 polymer ?
#
loop_
_entity_poly.entity_id
_entity_poly.type
_entity_poly.pdbx_seq_one_letter_code
_entity_poly.pdbx_strand_id
1 'polypeptide(L)'
;MFASVLVAGAATGSLPQAERKPAPDEARSAVPAGRHADVTRAAEEAMADGKSPMEAAKRAVSRSGDRWGAVYSQGEYEEFEESLDGQYTGVGLWARSERDGRIEVTKVRAGSPAATAGIRPGDLLRSVDGEKTDGRPVTEVVSLLRGDTTDAPAGTTVRLGLERGTRAWTETLRRARLSADSVAVRKVAGSVTVIRVDTFTKGSGDQVREAVRQAPPGAGIVLDLRGNSGGLVAEAVTAASAFLDGGLVATYDVDGEQHALHAEPGGDTTRPLVALVDGGTMSAAELLTGAVQDRGRALVVGSRTFGKGSVQMPSRLPDGSVAELTVGHYRTPSGRAVDGRGITPDLESDEGALQRAETVLRGLTGPS
;
A
#
# COMPACT_ATOMS: atom_id res chain seq x y z
N MET A 1 0.04 3.00 -13.52
CA MET A 1 -0.10 3.94 -12.40
C MET A 1 0.35 3.22 -11.14
N PHE A 2 1.59 3.41 -10.70
CA PHE A 2 2.10 2.90 -9.43
C PHE A 2 2.15 4.08 -8.45
N ALA A 3 1.01 4.39 -7.85
CA ALA A 3 0.93 5.39 -6.79
C ALA A 3 0.91 4.65 -5.45
N SER A 4 2.09 4.32 -4.97
CA SER A 4 2.29 3.67 -3.68
C SER A 4 3.17 4.59 -2.85
N VAL A 5 2.52 5.41 -2.04
CA VAL A 5 3.13 6.56 -1.36
C VAL A 5 3.49 6.14 0.06
N LEU A 6 4.70 6.52 0.49
CA LEU A 6 5.03 6.59 1.91
C LEU A 6 4.43 7.90 2.43
N VAL A 7 3.15 7.90 2.81
CA VAL A 7 2.52 9.11 3.35
C VAL A 7 3.05 9.32 4.77
N ALA A 8 3.92 10.31 4.94
CA ALA A 8 4.21 10.85 6.26
C ALA A 8 3.00 11.69 6.71
N GLY A 9 2.23 11.13 7.63
CA GLY A 9 0.90 11.59 8.04
C GLY A 9 0.84 12.89 8.84
N ALA A 10 1.48 13.97 8.39
CA ALA A 10 1.23 15.30 8.96
C ALA A 10 -0.19 15.81 8.63
N ALA A 11 -0.76 15.41 7.48
CA ALA A 11 -2.12 15.80 7.10
C ALA A 11 -3.22 14.83 7.58
N THR A 12 -2.88 13.56 7.83
CA THR A 12 -3.83 12.49 8.21
C THR A 12 -3.79 12.11 9.70
N GLY A 13 -2.95 12.77 10.51
CA GLY A 13 -2.77 12.42 11.92
C GLY A 13 -2.13 11.03 12.14
N SER A 14 -1.42 10.51 11.15
CA SER A 14 -0.92 9.13 11.10
C SER A 14 0.59 9.01 11.37
N LEU A 15 1.21 10.02 12.00
CA LEU A 15 2.53 9.86 12.61
C LEU A 15 2.34 9.71 14.13
N PRO A 16 2.81 8.62 14.75
CA PRO A 16 2.90 8.56 16.21
C PRO A 16 3.81 9.70 16.70
N GLN A 17 3.57 10.20 17.93
CA GLN A 17 4.45 11.21 18.54
C GLN A 17 5.89 10.66 18.60
N ALA A 18 6.74 11.15 17.70
CA ALA A 18 8.15 10.77 17.64
C ALA A 18 8.92 11.48 18.75
N GLU A 19 9.81 10.75 19.43
CA GLU A 19 10.75 11.37 20.37
C GLU A 19 11.79 12.19 19.59
N ARG A 20 11.92 13.47 19.97
CA ARG A 20 12.86 14.40 19.36
C ARG A 20 14.25 14.18 19.97
N LYS A 21 15.25 13.88 19.15
CA LYS A 21 16.65 13.79 19.59
C LYS A 21 17.53 14.77 18.80
N PRO A 22 18.31 15.65 19.45
CA PRO A 22 19.23 16.52 18.73
C PRO A 22 20.36 15.68 18.09
N ALA A 23 20.67 15.95 16.82
CA ALA A 23 21.70 15.24 16.07
C ALA A 23 23.12 15.77 16.40
N PRO A 24 24.16 14.90 16.42
CA PRO A 24 25.55 15.32 16.26
C PRO A 24 25.78 15.85 14.85
N ASP A 25 26.66 16.84 14.74
CA ASP A 25 26.93 17.63 13.54
C ASP A 25 27.76 16.84 12.52
N GLU A 26 27.15 15.96 11.72
CA GLU A 26 27.80 15.35 10.56
C GLU A 26 26.80 14.98 9.43
N ALA A 27 27.13 15.46 8.22
CA ALA A 27 26.54 15.17 6.91
C ALA A 27 25.01 15.33 6.76
N ARG A 28 24.56 16.59 6.59
CA ARG A 28 23.24 16.92 6.02
C ARG A 28 23.10 16.28 4.63
N SER A 29 22.24 15.27 4.51
CA SER A 29 21.63 14.92 3.23
C SER A 29 20.64 16.01 2.87
N ALA A 30 21.09 17.00 2.09
CA ALA A 30 20.26 18.11 1.67
C ALA A 30 19.25 17.67 0.61
N VAL A 31 18.10 17.15 1.04
CA VAL A 31 16.88 17.39 0.26
C VAL A 31 16.61 18.90 0.42
N PRO A 32 16.62 19.72 -0.64
CA PRO A 32 16.49 21.16 -0.47
C PRO A 32 15.05 21.48 -0.09
N ALA A 33 14.84 22.01 1.11
CA ALA A 33 13.59 22.64 1.56
C ALA A 33 13.03 23.67 0.55
N GLY A 34 13.86 24.16 -0.39
CA GLY A 34 13.45 25.02 -1.50
C GLY A 34 12.47 24.39 -2.50
N ARG A 35 12.47 23.06 -2.68
CA ARG A 35 11.62 22.42 -3.72
C ARG A 35 10.13 22.56 -3.46
N HIS A 36 9.69 22.43 -2.21
CA HIS A 36 8.28 22.64 -1.83
C HIS A 36 7.86 24.09 -2.08
N ALA A 37 8.67 25.03 -1.60
CA ALA A 37 8.42 26.45 -1.81
C ALA A 37 8.38 26.83 -3.30
N ASP A 38 9.20 26.20 -4.15
CA ASP A 38 9.18 26.42 -5.59
C ASP A 38 7.89 25.91 -6.25
N VAL A 39 7.38 24.74 -5.84
CA VAL A 39 6.15 24.17 -6.39
C VAL A 39 4.92 24.98 -5.97
N THR A 40 4.80 25.32 -4.69
CA THR A 40 3.69 26.14 -4.18
C THR A 40 3.70 27.53 -4.81
N ARG A 41 4.86 28.20 -4.87
CA ARG A 41 4.99 29.52 -5.51
C ARG A 41 4.62 29.48 -6.99
N ALA A 42 5.06 28.46 -7.73
CA ALA A 42 4.72 28.32 -9.13
C ALA A 42 3.20 28.16 -9.35
N ALA A 43 2.51 27.47 -8.43
CA ALA A 43 1.06 27.34 -8.45
C ALA A 43 0.35 28.67 -8.14
N GLU A 44 0.81 29.40 -7.13
CA GLU A 44 0.29 30.72 -6.74
C GLU A 44 0.45 31.77 -7.83
N GLU A 45 1.66 31.88 -8.43
CA GLU A 45 1.94 32.79 -9.55
C GLU A 45 1.06 32.47 -10.76
N ALA A 46 0.87 31.19 -11.08
CA ALA A 46 -0.02 30.77 -12.14
C ALA A 46 -1.47 31.16 -11.86
N MET A 47 -1.95 30.99 -10.63
CA MET A 47 -3.29 31.43 -10.25
C MET A 47 -3.46 32.95 -10.41
N ALA A 48 -2.49 33.73 -9.94
CA ALA A 48 -2.50 35.20 -10.05
C ALA A 48 -2.53 35.67 -11.52
N ASP A 49 -1.88 34.91 -12.41
CA ASP A 49 -1.88 35.11 -13.86
C ASP A 49 -3.15 34.58 -14.58
N GLY A 50 -4.11 34.00 -13.86
CA GLY A 50 -5.30 33.37 -14.45
C GLY A 50 -5.02 32.06 -15.20
N LYS A 51 -3.90 31.40 -14.90
CA LYS A 51 -3.48 30.09 -15.45
C LYS A 51 -3.78 28.97 -14.45
N SER A 52 -3.73 27.72 -14.91
CA SER A 52 -3.94 26.54 -14.04
C SER A 52 -2.79 26.37 -13.03
N PRO A 53 -3.08 26.39 -11.71
CA PRO A 53 -2.09 26.14 -10.66
C PRO A 53 -1.57 24.71 -10.68
N MET A 54 -2.46 23.71 -10.80
CA MET A 54 -2.09 22.30 -10.95
C MET A 54 -1.08 22.06 -12.08
N GLU A 55 -1.32 22.62 -13.28
CA GLU A 55 -0.40 22.43 -14.41
C GLU A 55 0.95 23.14 -14.20
N ALA A 56 0.97 24.27 -13.48
CA ALA A 56 2.21 24.92 -13.09
C ALA A 56 2.98 24.10 -12.05
N ALA A 57 2.29 23.52 -11.07
CA ALA A 57 2.87 22.61 -10.09
C ALA A 57 3.44 21.36 -10.77
N LYS A 58 2.71 20.69 -11.66
CA LYS A 58 3.22 19.52 -12.42
C LYS A 58 4.52 19.84 -13.15
N ARG A 59 4.61 21.01 -13.80
CA ARG A 59 5.84 21.46 -14.45
C ARG A 59 6.98 21.72 -13.46
N ALA A 60 6.68 22.31 -12.30
CA ALA A 60 7.67 22.56 -11.26
C ALA A 60 8.21 21.24 -10.67
N VAL A 61 7.33 20.27 -10.37
CA VAL A 61 7.70 18.93 -9.91
C VAL A 61 8.57 18.23 -10.94
N SER A 62 8.16 18.22 -12.21
CA SER A 62 8.93 17.60 -13.29
C SER A 62 10.34 18.19 -13.43
N ARG A 63 10.50 19.51 -13.25
CA ARG A 63 11.82 20.17 -13.27
C ARG A 63 12.65 19.99 -12.01
N SER A 64 12.03 19.63 -10.88
CA SER A 64 12.71 19.50 -9.59
C SER A 64 13.70 18.34 -9.52
N GLY A 65 13.57 17.36 -10.42
CA GLY A 65 14.33 16.11 -10.39
C GLY A 65 13.89 15.15 -9.28
N ASP A 66 12.80 15.46 -8.55
CA ASP A 66 12.19 14.54 -7.61
C ASP A 66 11.57 13.36 -8.37
N ARG A 67 12.22 12.20 -8.26
CA ARG A 67 11.80 10.95 -8.92
C ARG A 67 10.40 10.50 -8.46
N TRP A 68 10.02 10.83 -7.24
CA TRP A 68 8.78 10.36 -6.62
C TRP A 68 7.68 11.42 -6.59
N GLY A 69 8.03 12.67 -6.90
CA GLY A 69 7.13 13.80 -6.86
C GLY A 69 5.92 13.62 -7.78
N ALA A 70 4.74 13.92 -7.26
CA ALA A 70 3.48 13.81 -7.99
C ALA A 70 2.56 14.99 -7.68
N VAL A 71 1.64 15.28 -8.59
CA VAL A 71 0.57 16.27 -8.37
C VAL A 71 -0.75 15.63 -8.74
N TYR A 72 -1.68 15.68 -7.82
CA TYR A 72 -3.02 15.13 -7.91
C TYR A 72 -4.01 16.29 -7.97
N SER A 73 -5.07 16.15 -8.75
CA SER A 73 -6.27 16.96 -8.55
C SER A 73 -6.87 16.69 -7.16
N GLN A 74 -7.82 17.54 -6.73
CA GLN A 74 -8.50 17.35 -5.46
C GLN A 74 -9.19 15.97 -5.39
N GLY A 75 -9.92 15.58 -6.44
CA GLY A 75 -10.63 14.30 -6.50
C GLY A 75 -9.68 13.10 -6.49
N GLU A 76 -8.61 13.14 -7.30
CA GLU A 76 -7.60 12.07 -7.30
C GLU A 76 -6.94 11.89 -5.94
N TYR A 77 -6.68 12.99 -5.21
CA TYR A 77 -6.09 12.92 -3.88
C TYR A 77 -7.10 12.42 -2.83
N GLU A 78 -8.37 12.80 -2.92
CA GLU A 78 -9.43 12.29 -2.05
C GLU A 78 -9.62 10.76 -2.23
N GLU A 79 -9.61 10.26 -3.47
CA GLU A 79 -9.65 8.83 -3.75
C GLU A 79 -8.41 8.09 -3.22
N PHE A 80 -7.24 8.73 -3.35
CA PHE A 80 -6.01 8.21 -2.78
C PHE A 80 -6.08 8.10 -1.24
N GLU A 81 -6.59 9.13 -0.55
CA GLU A 81 -6.82 9.10 0.90
C GLU A 81 -7.84 8.02 1.30
N GLU A 82 -8.96 7.89 0.56
CA GLU A 82 -9.93 6.80 0.79
C GLU A 82 -9.28 5.41 0.67
N SER A 83 -8.36 5.24 -0.29
CA SER A 83 -7.63 3.99 -0.47
C SER A 83 -6.76 3.63 0.74
N LEU A 84 -6.15 4.62 1.40
CA LEU A 84 -5.35 4.43 2.61
C LEU A 84 -6.22 4.12 3.84
N ASP A 85 -7.45 4.61 3.88
CA ASP A 85 -8.48 4.17 4.83
C ASP A 85 -8.98 2.74 4.56
N GLY A 86 -8.35 2.05 3.59
CA GLY A 86 -8.73 0.72 3.16
C GLY A 86 -10.10 0.73 2.51
N GLN A 87 -10.56 1.86 1.99
CA GLN A 87 -11.83 2.01 1.29
C GLN A 87 -11.60 2.19 -0.21
N TYR A 88 -12.60 1.87 -1.01
CA TYR A 88 -12.66 2.25 -2.41
C TYR A 88 -14.12 2.45 -2.81
N THR A 89 -14.36 3.31 -3.78
CA THR A 89 -15.68 3.46 -4.38
C THR A 89 -15.88 2.39 -5.46
N GLY A 90 -17.03 1.71 -5.44
CA GLY A 90 -17.39 0.77 -6.49
C GLY A 90 -18.62 -0.07 -6.15
N VAL A 91 -18.78 -1.19 -6.87
CA VAL A 91 -19.93 -2.09 -6.69
C VAL A 91 -19.61 -3.38 -5.95
N GLY A 92 -18.32 -3.66 -5.68
CA GLY A 92 -17.87 -4.76 -4.83
C GLY A 92 -17.74 -6.10 -5.54
N LEU A 93 -17.23 -6.08 -6.76
CA LEU A 93 -16.86 -7.28 -7.51
C LEU A 93 -15.42 -7.18 -8.00
N TRP A 94 -14.82 -8.34 -8.27
CA TRP A 94 -13.54 -8.48 -8.97
C TRP A 94 -13.80 -9.13 -10.31
N ALA A 95 -13.06 -8.70 -11.33
CA ALA A 95 -13.20 -9.19 -12.68
C ALA A 95 -11.84 -9.62 -13.24
N ARG A 96 -11.86 -10.59 -14.15
CA ARG A 96 -10.69 -10.96 -14.96
C ARG A 96 -11.09 -11.01 -16.42
N SER A 97 -10.10 -10.86 -17.30
CA SER A 97 -10.27 -11.19 -18.71
C SER A 97 -10.02 -12.68 -18.92
N GLU A 98 -10.96 -13.34 -19.59
CA GLU A 98 -10.81 -14.69 -20.08
C GLU A 98 -9.94 -14.75 -21.34
N ARG A 99 -9.48 -15.95 -21.70
CA ARG A 99 -8.66 -16.15 -22.90
C ARG A 99 -9.35 -15.71 -24.20
N ASP A 100 -10.68 -15.73 -24.21
CA ASP A 100 -11.51 -15.29 -25.34
C ASP A 100 -11.90 -13.81 -25.27
N GLY A 101 -11.34 -13.04 -24.32
CA GLY A 101 -11.54 -11.61 -24.18
C GLY A 101 -12.83 -11.21 -23.48
N ARG A 102 -13.63 -12.17 -22.99
CA ARG A 102 -14.80 -11.89 -22.14
C ARG A 102 -14.37 -11.53 -20.73
N ILE A 103 -15.18 -10.71 -20.06
CA ILE A 103 -14.92 -10.32 -18.68
C ILE A 103 -15.75 -11.19 -17.74
N GLU A 104 -15.08 -11.98 -16.91
CA GLU A 104 -15.70 -12.85 -15.90
C GLU A 104 -15.56 -12.25 -14.50
N VAL A 105 -16.64 -12.26 -13.72
CA VAL A 105 -16.63 -11.95 -12.29
C VAL A 105 -15.94 -13.09 -11.54
N THR A 106 -14.87 -12.80 -10.81
CA THR A 106 -14.07 -13.79 -10.08
C THR A 106 -14.39 -13.84 -8.60
N LYS A 107 -14.78 -12.72 -8.01
CA LYS A 107 -15.14 -12.59 -6.59
C LYS A 107 -16.24 -11.54 -6.46
N VAL A 108 -17.11 -11.72 -5.48
CA VAL A 108 -18.10 -10.71 -5.07
C VAL A 108 -17.98 -10.52 -3.57
N ARG A 109 -17.90 -9.26 -3.13
CA ARG A 109 -17.75 -8.92 -1.71
C ARG A 109 -19.09 -9.07 -1.00
N ALA A 110 -19.12 -9.80 0.11
CA ALA A 110 -20.32 -9.89 0.94
C ALA A 110 -20.77 -8.49 1.41
N GLY A 111 -22.08 -8.25 1.44
CA GLY A 111 -22.66 -6.96 1.84
C GLY A 111 -22.46 -5.81 0.82
N SER A 112 -21.89 -6.08 -0.36
CA SER A 112 -21.73 -5.07 -1.42
C SER A 112 -23.00 -4.89 -2.27
N PRO A 113 -23.11 -3.79 -3.04
CA PRO A 113 -24.16 -3.62 -4.04
C PRO A 113 -24.29 -4.81 -5.01
N ALA A 114 -23.15 -5.34 -5.49
CA ALA A 114 -23.13 -6.50 -6.37
C ALA A 114 -23.67 -7.77 -5.69
N ALA A 115 -23.34 -8.00 -4.42
CA ALA A 115 -23.87 -9.13 -3.66
C ALA A 115 -25.39 -9.03 -3.44
N THR A 116 -25.87 -7.84 -3.06
CA THR A 116 -27.32 -7.57 -2.88
C THR A 116 -28.11 -7.82 -4.17
N ALA A 117 -27.50 -7.50 -5.32
CA ALA A 117 -28.08 -7.75 -6.63
C ALA A 117 -27.96 -9.21 -7.12
N GLY A 118 -27.37 -10.11 -6.32
CA GLY A 118 -27.28 -11.53 -6.66
C GLY A 118 -26.25 -11.87 -7.72
N ILE A 119 -25.30 -10.96 -7.99
CA ILE A 119 -24.12 -11.22 -8.83
C ILE A 119 -23.23 -12.24 -8.13
N ARG A 120 -22.65 -13.18 -8.89
CA ARG A 120 -21.85 -14.28 -8.36
C ARG A 120 -20.57 -14.46 -9.18
N PRO A 121 -19.53 -15.09 -8.59
CA PRO A 121 -18.41 -15.60 -9.37
C PRO A 121 -18.90 -16.49 -10.52
N GLY A 122 -18.31 -16.34 -11.70
CA GLY A 122 -18.72 -17.01 -12.94
C GLY A 122 -19.69 -16.21 -13.81
N ASP A 123 -20.25 -15.10 -13.31
CA ASP A 123 -21.06 -14.20 -14.15
C ASP A 123 -20.18 -13.50 -15.17
N LEU A 124 -20.67 -13.36 -16.40
CA LEU A 124 -20.02 -12.59 -17.45
C LEU A 124 -20.55 -11.17 -17.43
N LEU A 125 -19.65 -10.20 -17.33
CA LEU A 125 -19.95 -8.79 -17.47
C LEU A 125 -19.86 -8.45 -18.96
N ARG A 126 -21.01 -8.16 -19.60
CA ARG A 126 -21.17 -7.89 -21.04
C ARG A 126 -21.18 -6.40 -21.39
N SER A 127 -21.64 -5.57 -20.47
CA SER A 127 -21.62 -4.11 -20.65
C SER A 127 -21.59 -3.35 -19.33
N VAL A 128 -21.04 -2.13 -19.36
CA VAL A 128 -21.09 -1.15 -18.28
C VAL A 128 -21.62 0.17 -18.86
N ASP A 129 -22.71 0.69 -18.30
CA ASP A 129 -23.43 1.89 -18.77
C ASP A 129 -23.81 1.87 -20.27
N GLY A 130 -23.99 0.66 -20.82
CA GLY A 130 -24.33 0.44 -22.22
C GLY A 130 -23.11 0.25 -23.14
N GLU A 131 -21.90 0.49 -22.64
CA GLU A 131 -20.66 0.18 -23.37
C GLU A 131 -20.32 -1.31 -23.23
N LYS A 132 -20.02 -1.97 -24.35
CA LYS A 132 -19.59 -3.38 -24.34
C LYS A 132 -18.23 -3.53 -23.66
N THR A 133 -18.05 -4.62 -22.94
CA THR A 133 -16.81 -4.94 -22.21
C THR A 133 -15.93 -5.95 -22.94
N ASP A 134 -16.49 -6.76 -23.85
CA ASP A 134 -15.76 -7.78 -24.60
C ASP A 134 -14.59 -7.15 -25.38
N GLY A 135 -13.38 -7.70 -25.19
CA GLY A 135 -12.16 -7.22 -25.84
C GLY A 135 -11.53 -5.96 -25.22
N ARG A 136 -12.15 -5.34 -24.21
CA ARG A 136 -11.54 -4.22 -23.47
C ARG A 136 -10.52 -4.71 -22.44
N PRO A 137 -9.48 -3.92 -22.16
CA PRO A 137 -8.62 -4.17 -21.00
C PRO A 137 -9.47 -4.23 -19.72
N VAL A 138 -9.28 -5.28 -18.91
CA VAL A 138 -10.02 -5.45 -17.65
C VAL A 138 -9.87 -4.24 -16.72
N THR A 139 -8.73 -3.54 -16.76
CA THR A 139 -8.47 -2.32 -16.01
C THR A 139 -9.44 -1.20 -16.36
N GLU A 140 -9.75 -1.03 -17.64
CA GLU A 140 -10.70 -0.02 -18.12
C GLU A 140 -12.12 -0.33 -17.63
N VAL A 141 -12.50 -1.60 -17.72
CA VAL A 141 -13.81 -2.07 -17.22
C VAL A 141 -13.93 -1.85 -15.72
N VAL A 142 -12.86 -2.12 -14.95
CA VAL A 142 -12.84 -1.87 -13.50
C VAL A 142 -12.96 -0.36 -13.21
N SER A 143 -12.29 0.51 -13.96
CA SER A 143 -12.43 1.97 -13.77
C SER A 143 -13.84 2.48 -14.05
N LEU A 144 -14.54 1.94 -15.06
CA LEU A 144 -15.97 2.26 -15.27
C LEU A 144 -16.84 1.84 -14.08
N LEU A 145 -16.57 0.66 -13.50
CA LEU A 145 -17.32 0.18 -12.32
C LEU A 145 -17.08 1.04 -11.08
N ARG A 146 -15.87 1.59 -10.93
CA ARG A 146 -15.50 2.47 -9.82
C ARG A 146 -15.95 3.91 -10.00
N GLY A 147 -16.11 4.37 -11.24
CA GLY A 147 -16.51 5.73 -11.56
C GLY A 147 -15.35 6.65 -11.94
N ASP A 148 -14.11 6.14 -11.90
CA ASP A 148 -12.86 6.88 -12.12
C ASP A 148 -12.83 7.65 -13.46
N THR A 149 -13.48 7.13 -14.50
CA THR A 149 -13.49 7.77 -15.83
C THR A 149 -14.31 9.05 -15.90
N THR A 150 -15.21 9.25 -14.95
CA THR A 150 -16.19 10.34 -14.92
C THR A 150 -16.23 11.06 -13.58
N ASP A 151 -15.23 10.82 -12.72
CA ASP A 151 -15.18 11.30 -11.33
C ASP A 151 -16.50 11.05 -10.57
N ALA A 152 -17.10 9.87 -10.77
CA ALA A 152 -18.43 9.56 -10.24
C ALA A 152 -18.33 9.02 -8.81
N PRO A 153 -18.73 9.80 -7.78
CA PRO A 153 -18.50 9.43 -6.39
C PRO A 153 -19.41 8.29 -5.93
N ALA A 154 -19.15 7.80 -4.71
CA ALA A 154 -20.07 6.90 -4.02
C ALA A 154 -21.49 7.48 -3.98
N GLY A 155 -22.48 6.62 -4.22
CA GLY A 155 -23.88 6.98 -4.30
C GLY A 155 -24.41 7.22 -5.71
N THR A 156 -23.53 7.40 -6.71
CA THR A 156 -23.89 7.36 -8.13
C THR A 156 -24.30 5.95 -8.57
N THR A 157 -24.91 5.83 -9.73
CA THR A 157 -25.38 4.54 -10.26
C THR A 157 -24.57 4.10 -11.47
N VAL A 158 -24.48 2.78 -11.67
CA VAL A 158 -23.88 2.14 -12.84
C VAL A 158 -24.77 0.99 -13.30
N ARG A 159 -24.97 0.87 -14.60
CA ARG A 159 -25.84 -0.14 -15.21
C ARG A 159 -25.01 -1.25 -15.84
N LEU A 160 -25.14 -2.47 -15.32
CA LEU A 160 -24.39 -3.63 -15.77
C LEU A 160 -25.24 -4.53 -16.67
N GLY A 161 -24.68 -4.96 -17.80
CA GLY A 161 -25.20 -6.07 -18.58
C GLY A 161 -24.50 -7.35 -18.14
N LEU A 162 -25.25 -8.34 -17.69
CA LEU A 162 -24.74 -9.57 -17.08
C LEU A 162 -25.27 -10.81 -17.80
N GLU A 163 -24.48 -11.87 -17.80
CA GLU A 163 -24.86 -13.17 -18.36
C GLU A 163 -24.40 -14.32 -17.46
N ARG A 164 -25.29 -15.29 -17.25
CA ARG A 164 -25.04 -16.53 -16.51
C ARG A 164 -25.69 -17.69 -17.26
N GLY A 165 -24.87 -18.53 -17.89
CA GLY A 165 -25.38 -19.58 -18.78
C GLY A 165 -26.17 -18.98 -19.94
N THR A 166 -27.44 -19.34 -20.10
CA THR A 166 -28.32 -18.81 -21.16
C THR A 166 -29.09 -17.56 -20.74
N ARG A 167 -29.01 -17.14 -19.46
CA ARG A 167 -29.72 -15.97 -18.95
C ARG A 167 -28.86 -14.72 -19.11
N ALA A 168 -29.35 -13.74 -19.85
CA ALA A 168 -28.82 -12.38 -19.86
C ALA A 168 -29.80 -11.43 -19.17
N TRP A 169 -29.29 -10.46 -18.40
CA TRP A 169 -30.09 -9.43 -17.75
C TRP A 169 -29.31 -8.13 -17.58
N THR A 170 -30.02 -7.08 -17.19
CA THR A 170 -29.43 -5.78 -16.85
C THR A 170 -29.73 -5.48 -15.40
N GLU A 171 -28.74 -4.93 -14.69
CA GLU A 171 -28.84 -4.60 -13.28
C GLU A 171 -28.26 -3.20 -13.04
N THR A 172 -29.00 -2.33 -12.36
CA THR A 172 -28.51 -1.01 -11.99
C THR A 172 -28.05 -1.04 -10.54
N LEU A 173 -26.75 -0.87 -10.33
CA LEU A 173 -26.13 -0.85 -9.01
C LEU A 173 -25.84 0.57 -8.59
N ARG A 174 -25.93 0.83 -7.28
CA ARG A 174 -25.44 2.06 -6.67
C ARG A 174 -24.00 1.83 -6.22
N ARG A 175 -23.06 2.69 -6.64
CA ARG A 175 -21.69 2.69 -6.13
C ARG A 175 -21.71 2.97 -4.63
N ALA A 176 -20.89 2.26 -3.87
CA ALA A 176 -20.74 2.43 -2.44
C ALA A 176 -19.26 2.51 -2.08
N ARG A 177 -18.95 3.11 -0.93
CA ARG A 177 -17.64 2.96 -0.29
C ARG A 177 -17.55 1.55 0.29
N LEU A 178 -16.54 0.81 -0.11
CA LEU A 178 -16.32 -0.60 0.22
C LEU A 178 -14.91 -0.75 0.80
N SER A 179 -14.74 -1.62 1.80
CA SER A 179 -13.40 -1.88 2.34
C SER A 179 -12.66 -2.93 1.52
N ALA A 180 -11.37 -2.70 1.32
CA ALA A 180 -10.42 -3.70 0.88
C ALA A 180 -10.01 -4.57 2.07
N ASP A 181 -9.89 -5.89 1.85
CA ASP A 181 -9.27 -6.78 2.83
C ASP A 181 -7.74 -6.66 2.63
N SER A 182 -7.06 -5.86 3.44
CA SER A 182 -5.61 -5.61 3.28
C SER A 182 -4.72 -6.68 3.94
N VAL A 183 -5.28 -7.47 4.85
CA VAL A 183 -4.59 -8.58 5.53
C VAL A 183 -5.37 -9.88 5.33
N ALA A 184 -4.69 -10.89 4.80
CA ALA A 184 -5.24 -12.23 4.60
C ALA A 184 -4.45 -13.27 5.41
N VAL A 185 -5.16 -14.12 6.15
CA VAL A 185 -4.55 -15.16 6.99
C VAL A 185 -4.89 -16.53 6.42
N ARG A 186 -3.86 -17.36 6.21
CA ARG A 186 -4.02 -18.74 5.76
C ARG A 186 -3.19 -19.67 6.63
N LYS A 187 -3.82 -20.71 7.15
CA LYS A 187 -3.14 -21.80 7.87
C LYS A 187 -2.61 -22.80 6.86
N VAL A 188 -1.34 -23.17 6.97
CA VAL A 188 -0.70 -24.19 6.13
C VAL A 188 -0.29 -25.35 7.04
N ALA A 189 -0.77 -26.54 6.67
CA ALA A 189 -0.42 -27.83 7.28
C ALA A 189 -0.01 -27.78 8.76
N GLY A 190 -0.92 -27.37 9.66
CA GLY A 190 -0.83 -27.49 11.12
C GLY A 190 0.25 -26.68 11.86
N SER A 191 1.37 -26.33 11.22
CA SER A 191 2.56 -25.76 11.87
C SER A 191 2.96 -24.39 11.35
N VAL A 192 2.28 -23.85 10.32
CA VAL A 192 2.61 -22.53 9.77
C VAL A 192 1.36 -21.67 9.60
N THR A 193 1.43 -20.42 10.07
CA THR A 193 0.44 -19.38 9.79
C THR A 193 1.03 -18.38 8.81
N VAL A 194 0.43 -18.26 7.63
CA VAL A 194 0.80 -17.25 6.62
C VAL A 194 -0.08 -16.03 6.82
N ILE A 195 0.54 -14.90 7.10
CA ILE A 195 -0.09 -13.59 7.22
C ILE A 195 0.37 -12.78 6.01
N ARG A 196 -0.51 -12.61 5.02
CA ARG A 196 -0.24 -11.81 3.84
C ARG A 196 -0.77 -10.40 4.05
N VAL A 197 0.07 -9.40 3.80
CA VAL A 197 -0.31 -7.99 3.84
C VAL A 197 -0.17 -7.43 2.44
N ASP A 198 -1.28 -7.09 1.80
CA ASP A 198 -1.28 -6.56 0.43
C ASP A 198 -0.90 -5.08 0.40
N THR A 199 -1.34 -4.30 1.40
CA THR A 199 -0.99 -2.89 1.58
C THR A 199 -1.23 -2.46 3.03
N PHE A 200 -0.52 -1.44 3.50
CA PHE A 200 -0.71 -0.89 4.85
C PHE A 200 -1.81 0.17 4.85
N THR A 201 -3.06 -0.27 4.98
CA THR A 201 -4.23 0.60 5.15
C THR A 201 -4.57 0.77 6.62
N LYS A 202 -5.42 1.73 6.94
CA LYS A 202 -5.92 1.96 8.30
C LYS A 202 -6.45 0.67 8.94
N GLY A 203 -5.95 0.34 10.12
CA GLY A 203 -6.29 -0.86 10.88
C GLY A 203 -5.57 -2.14 10.44
N SER A 204 -4.77 -2.13 9.37
CA SER A 204 -4.03 -3.32 8.91
C SER A 204 -2.97 -3.76 9.92
N GLY A 205 -2.33 -2.84 10.65
CA GLY A 205 -1.37 -3.15 11.71
C GLY A 205 -2.02 -3.95 12.85
N ASP A 206 -3.21 -3.56 13.28
CA ASP A 206 -3.97 -4.28 14.30
C ASP A 206 -4.45 -5.64 13.82
N GLN A 207 -4.84 -5.75 12.54
CA GLN A 207 -5.18 -7.03 11.92
C GLN A 207 -3.97 -8.00 11.92
N VAL A 208 -2.75 -7.49 11.63
CA VAL A 208 -1.53 -8.30 11.74
C VAL A 208 -1.29 -8.73 13.18
N ARG A 209 -1.38 -7.82 14.16
CA ARG A 209 -1.21 -8.16 15.59
C ARG A 209 -2.21 -9.22 16.04
N GLU A 210 -3.47 -9.10 15.62
CA GLU A 210 -4.49 -10.10 15.92
C GLU A 210 -4.19 -11.45 15.24
N ALA A 211 -3.78 -11.44 13.98
CA ALA A 211 -3.39 -12.66 13.28
C ALA A 211 -2.22 -13.40 13.96
N VAL A 212 -1.24 -12.66 14.50
CA VAL A 212 -0.13 -13.23 15.29
C VAL A 212 -0.63 -13.81 16.61
N ARG A 213 -1.53 -13.12 17.33
CA ARG A 213 -2.13 -13.64 18.57
C ARG A 213 -2.94 -14.92 18.36
N GLN A 214 -3.71 -14.97 17.27
CA GLN A 214 -4.57 -16.11 16.90
C GLN A 214 -3.82 -17.25 16.22
N ALA A 215 -2.52 -17.08 15.93
CA ALA A 215 -1.70 -18.16 15.40
C ALA A 215 -1.62 -19.32 16.41
N PRO A 216 -1.79 -20.59 15.98
CA PRO A 216 -1.75 -21.72 16.89
C PRO A 216 -0.46 -21.74 17.74
N PRO A 217 -0.52 -22.20 18.99
CA PRO A 217 0.68 -22.39 19.80
C PRO A 217 1.71 -23.26 19.07
N GLY A 218 2.98 -22.83 19.06
CA GLY A 218 4.07 -23.53 18.37
C GLY A 218 4.09 -23.39 16.84
N ALA A 219 3.11 -22.71 16.22
CA ALA A 219 3.16 -22.45 14.78
C ALA A 219 4.24 -21.42 14.45
N GLY A 220 5.03 -21.68 13.40
CA GLY A 220 5.85 -20.67 12.75
C GLY A 220 4.99 -19.67 11.98
N ILE A 221 5.51 -18.47 11.78
CA ILE A 221 4.82 -17.40 11.05
C ILE A 221 5.58 -17.09 9.76
N VAL A 222 4.83 -17.03 8.66
CA VAL A 222 5.30 -16.43 7.41
C VAL A 222 4.58 -15.10 7.23
N LEU A 223 5.33 -14.00 7.27
CA LEU A 223 4.83 -12.68 6.92
C LEU A 223 5.07 -12.45 5.41
N ASP A 224 4.01 -12.48 4.61
CA ASP A 224 4.10 -12.35 3.15
C ASP A 224 3.85 -10.90 2.73
N LEU A 225 4.92 -10.20 2.30
CA LEU A 225 4.93 -8.80 1.85
C LEU A 225 5.20 -8.68 0.34
N ARG A 226 5.14 -9.80 -0.39
CA ARG A 226 5.34 -9.81 -1.85
C ARG A 226 4.25 -9.00 -2.55
N GLY A 227 4.67 -8.14 -3.48
CA GLY A 227 3.79 -7.20 -4.17
C GLY A 227 3.24 -6.06 -3.29
N ASN A 228 3.60 -5.99 -2.00
CA ASN A 228 3.14 -4.94 -1.11
C ASN A 228 3.91 -3.65 -1.35
N SER A 229 3.23 -2.70 -1.99
CA SER A 229 3.86 -1.46 -2.39
C SER A 229 3.98 -0.40 -1.27
N GLY A 230 3.62 -0.74 -0.04
CA GLY A 230 3.66 0.14 1.14
C GLY A 230 2.27 0.58 1.59
N GLY A 231 2.16 1.85 1.98
CA GLY A 231 0.96 2.45 2.58
C GLY A 231 1.33 3.31 3.79
N LEU A 232 0.44 3.34 4.78
CA LEU A 232 0.60 4.12 6.01
C LEU A 232 1.78 3.62 6.85
N VAL A 233 2.71 4.52 7.15
CA VAL A 233 3.90 4.21 7.98
C VAL A 233 3.50 3.77 9.39
N ALA A 234 2.52 4.44 10.02
CA ALA A 234 2.04 4.04 11.34
C ALA A 234 1.54 2.59 11.36
N GLU A 235 0.81 2.16 10.33
CA GLU A 235 0.30 0.80 10.25
C GLU A 235 1.42 -0.23 10.08
N ALA A 236 2.48 0.10 9.33
CA ALA A 236 3.68 -0.72 9.24
C ALA A 236 4.44 -0.81 10.58
N VAL A 237 4.52 0.29 11.35
CA VAL A 237 5.12 0.29 12.70
C VAL A 237 4.27 -0.54 13.68
N THR A 238 2.95 -0.40 13.64
CA THR A 238 2.01 -1.21 14.43
C THR A 238 2.14 -2.69 14.07
N ALA A 239 2.23 -3.03 12.79
CA ALA A 239 2.48 -4.40 12.33
C ALA A 239 3.85 -4.92 12.79
N ALA A 240 4.91 -4.11 12.73
CA ALA A 240 6.24 -4.48 13.25
C ALA A 240 6.19 -4.80 14.75
N SER A 241 5.37 -4.07 15.50
CA SER A 241 5.14 -4.27 16.94
C SER A 241 4.47 -5.61 17.26
N ALA A 242 3.90 -6.32 16.27
CA ALA A 242 3.44 -7.69 16.46
C ALA A 242 4.60 -8.67 16.69
N PHE A 243 5.79 -8.34 16.20
CA PHE A 243 6.96 -9.22 16.17
C PHE A 243 8.13 -8.72 17.03
N LEU A 244 8.07 -7.48 17.50
CA LEU A 244 9.12 -6.81 18.25
C LEU A 244 8.59 -6.41 19.63
N ASP A 245 9.41 -6.57 20.66
CA ASP A 245 9.12 -6.11 22.02
C ASP A 245 9.77 -4.73 22.25
N GLY A 246 9.22 -3.71 21.59
CA GLY A 246 9.76 -2.37 21.60
C GLY A 246 11.03 -2.15 20.77
N GLY A 247 11.60 -0.95 20.90
CA GLY A 247 12.85 -0.55 20.24
C GLY A 247 12.66 0.02 18.83
N LEU A 248 13.77 0.45 18.23
CA LEU A 248 13.80 1.18 16.95
C LEU A 248 13.31 0.31 15.79
N VAL A 249 12.37 0.86 15.01
CA VAL A 249 11.86 0.29 13.74
C VAL A 249 12.53 0.97 12.55
N ALA A 250 12.59 2.31 12.56
CA ALA A 250 13.29 3.09 11.55
C ALA A 250 13.57 4.50 12.06
N THR A 251 14.51 5.19 11.43
CA THR A 251 14.65 6.64 11.54
C THR A 251 14.27 7.29 10.23
N TYR A 252 13.83 8.54 10.26
CA TYR A 252 13.58 9.31 9.06
C TYR A 252 13.94 10.77 9.26
N ASP A 253 14.31 11.45 8.16
CA ASP A 253 14.46 12.90 8.14
C ASP A 253 13.33 13.60 7.41
N VAL A 254 13.02 14.81 7.86
CA VAL A 254 12.17 15.79 7.18
C VAL A 254 12.90 17.12 7.24
N ASP A 255 13.31 17.66 6.09
CA ASP A 255 14.04 18.93 6.00
C ASP A 255 15.28 19.02 6.92
N GLY A 256 15.94 17.88 7.14
CA GLY A 256 17.12 17.75 8.00
C GLY A 256 16.84 17.53 9.48
N GLU A 257 15.57 17.57 9.92
CA GLU A 257 15.17 17.16 11.27
C GLU A 257 15.02 15.62 11.33
N GLN A 258 15.75 14.99 12.24
CA GLN A 258 15.73 13.53 12.41
C GLN A 258 14.65 13.10 13.40
N HIS A 259 13.93 12.05 13.05
CA HIS A 259 12.87 11.42 13.82
C HIS A 259 13.10 9.92 13.92
N ALA A 260 12.58 9.30 14.99
CA ALA A 260 12.69 7.87 15.22
C ALA A 260 11.30 7.25 15.45
N LEU A 261 11.07 6.13 14.78
CA LEU A 261 9.87 5.30 14.92
C LEU A 261 10.21 4.08 15.77
N HIS A 262 9.41 3.83 16.79
CA HIS A 262 9.63 2.73 17.72
C HIS A 262 8.46 1.76 17.70
N ALA A 263 8.75 0.48 17.87
CA ALA A 263 7.74 -0.54 18.09
C ALA A 263 7.13 -0.35 19.49
N GLU A 264 5.88 -0.76 19.63
CA GLU A 264 5.25 -0.91 20.94
C GLU A 264 5.79 -2.18 21.64
N PRO A 265 5.90 -2.18 22.98
CA PRO A 265 6.18 -3.39 23.75
C PRO A 265 5.07 -4.45 23.63
N GLY A 266 5.41 -5.70 23.94
CA GLY A 266 4.48 -6.83 24.03
C GLY A 266 4.31 -7.64 22.73
N GLY A 267 5.17 -7.45 21.73
CA GLY A 267 5.20 -8.26 20.53
C GLY A 267 5.72 -9.69 20.77
N ASP A 268 5.36 -10.62 19.88
CA ASP A 268 5.84 -12.00 19.94
C ASP A 268 7.26 -12.10 19.36
N THR A 269 8.23 -12.24 20.26
CA THR A 269 9.66 -12.39 19.93
C THR A 269 10.12 -13.84 19.90
N THR A 270 9.23 -14.80 20.15
CA THR A 270 9.59 -16.21 20.41
C THR A 270 9.26 -17.15 19.26
N ARG A 271 8.11 -16.97 18.58
CA ARG A 271 7.73 -17.84 17.46
C ARG A 271 8.71 -17.68 16.29
N PRO A 272 9.11 -18.76 15.60
CA PRO A 272 9.89 -18.65 14.36
C PRO A 272 9.17 -17.79 13.32
N LEU A 273 9.90 -16.85 12.72
CA LEU A 273 9.36 -15.88 11.79
C LEU A 273 10.22 -15.82 10.52
N VAL A 274 9.56 -15.89 9.37
CA VAL A 274 10.15 -15.63 8.05
C VAL A 274 9.34 -14.54 7.36
N ALA A 275 10.00 -13.55 6.77
CA ALA A 275 9.38 -12.53 5.93
C ALA A 275 9.63 -12.86 4.44
N LEU A 276 8.57 -12.90 3.64
CA LEU A 276 8.66 -13.04 2.19
C LEU A 276 8.58 -11.68 1.52
N VAL A 277 9.52 -11.43 0.61
CA VAL A 277 9.61 -10.17 -0.13
C VAL A 277 9.89 -10.40 -1.61
N ASP A 278 9.58 -9.41 -2.45
CA ASP A 278 9.94 -9.40 -3.86
C ASP A 278 10.22 -7.97 -4.35
N GLY A 279 10.50 -7.82 -5.65
CA GLY A 279 10.70 -6.50 -6.27
C GLY A 279 9.49 -5.57 -6.23
N GLY A 280 8.31 -6.07 -5.85
CA GLY A 280 7.10 -5.27 -5.59
C GLY A 280 6.96 -4.81 -4.14
N THR A 281 7.73 -5.40 -3.21
CA THR A 281 7.83 -4.92 -1.82
C THR A 281 8.48 -3.53 -1.82
N MET A 282 7.78 -2.52 -1.33
CA MET A 282 8.21 -1.12 -1.42
C MET A 282 7.89 -0.34 -0.14
N SER A 283 8.67 0.71 0.16
CA SER A 283 8.26 1.80 1.06
C SER A 283 7.97 1.29 2.49
N ALA A 284 6.77 1.49 3.05
CA ALA A 284 6.42 1.06 4.40
C ALA A 284 6.63 -0.46 4.61
N ALA A 285 6.48 -1.26 3.55
CA ALA A 285 6.78 -2.69 3.61
C ALA A 285 8.30 -2.97 3.72
N GLU A 286 9.13 -2.17 3.05
CA GLU A 286 10.60 -2.23 3.21
C GLU A 286 11.04 -1.74 4.58
N LEU A 287 10.34 -0.77 5.16
CA LEU A 287 10.57 -0.28 6.52
C LEU A 287 10.34 -1.41 7.55
N LEU A 288 9.19 -2.10 7.47
CA LEU A 288 8.91 -3.26 8.33
C LEU A 288 9.95 -4.36 8.10
N THR A 289 10.21 -4.72 6.84
CA THR A 289 11.19 -5.76 6.46
C THR A 289 12.57 -5.45 7.05
N GLY A 290 13.06 -4.22 6.86
CA GLY A 290 14.35 -3.79 7.41
C GLY A 290 14.38 -3.83 8.93
N ALA A 291 13.28 -3.48 9.60
CA ALA A 291 13.18 -3.53 11.06
C ALA A 291 13.31 -4.95 11.61
N VAL A 292 12.57 -5.91 11.04
CA VAL A 292 12.62 -7.30 11.51
C VAL A 292 13.91 -8.00 11.09
N GLN A 293 14.53 -7.61 9.97
CA GLN A 293 15.82 -8.15 9.54
C GLN A 293 16.98 -7.62 10.39
N ASP A 294 17.11 -6.30 10.54
CA ASP A 294 18.24 -5.68 11.27
C ASP A 294 18.29 -6.08 12.74
N ARG A 295 17.12 -6.36 13.31
CA ARG A 295 16.98 -6.79 14.70
C ARG A 295 17.14 -8.30 14.86
N GLY A 296 17.48 -9.03 13.80
CA GLY A 296 17.61 -10.48 13.81
C GLY A 296 16.32 -11.22 14.17
N ARG A 297 15.16 -10.57 14.00
CA ARG A 297 13.87 -11.12 14.40
C ARG A 297 13.29 -12.08 13.36
N ALA A 298 13.51 -11.82 12.08
CA ALA A 298 13.06 -12.64 10.98
C ALA A 298 14.20 -12.93 10.00
N LEU A 299 14.17 -14.10 9.37
CA LEU A 299 14.89 -14.29 8.12
C LEU A 299 14.04 -13.76 6.96
N VAL A 300 14.64 -12.98 6.08
CA VAL A 300 14.02 -12.43 4.89
C VAL A 300 14.34 -13.34 3.70
N VAL A 301 13.30 -13.80 3.00
CA VAL A 301 13.42 -14.75 1.87
C VAL A 301 12.71 -14.17 0.64
N GLY A 302 13.34 -14.26 -0.53
CA GLY A 302 12.71 -13.82 -1.78
C GLY A 302 13.69 -13.12 -2.72
N SER A 303 13.29 -12.01 -3.33
CA SER A 303 14.18 -11.18 -4.15
C SER A 303 14.42 -9.81 -3.52
N ARG A 304 15.43 -9.08 -4.00
CA ARG A 304 15.65 -7.68 -3.59
C ARG A 304 14.37 -6.85 -3.76
N THR A 305 14.08 -6.02 -2.76
CA THR A 305 12.91 -5.13 -2.75
C THR A 305 13.13 -3.87 -3.62
N PHE A 306 12.09 -3.07 -3.79
CA PHE A 306 12.06 -2.02 -4.79
C PHE A 306 13.06 -0.87 -4.56
N GLY A 307 13.29 -0.48 -3.30
CA GLY A 307 14.21 0.59 -2.93
C GLY A 307 13.61 1.98 -2.96
N LYS A 308 12.38 2.16 -2.46
CA LYS A 308 11.81 3.51 -2.24
C LYS A 308 12.03 3.91 -0.79
N GLY A 309 13.13 4.62 -0.54
CA GLY A 309 13.56 5.05 0.79
C GLY A 309 13.17 6.49 1.13
N SER A 310 12.38 7.15 0.30
CA SER A 310 11.97 8.54 0.45
C SER A 310 10.74 8.71 1.34
N VAL A 311 10.69 9.83 2.04
CA VAL A 311 9.53 10.32 2.79
C VAL A 311 8.86 11.39 1.95
N GLN A 312 7.56 11.25 1.70
CA GLN A 312 6.79 12.22 0.94
C GLN A 312 5.79 12.95 1.84
N MET A 313 5.60 14.23 1.58
CA MET A 313 4.59 15.05 2.26
C MET A 313 3.66 15.74 1.25
N PRO A 314 2.34 15.69 1.50
CA PRO A 314 1.37 16.41 0.69
C PRO A 314 1.39 17.91 1.00
N SER A 315 1.29 18.72 -0.05
CA SER A 315 1.13 20.18 0.02
C SER A 315 -0.09 20.58 -0.80
N ARG A 316 -1.11 21.14 -0.14
CA ARG A 316 -2.32 21.62 -0.82
C ARG A 316 -2.01 22.93 -1.55
N LEU A 317 -2.47 23.01 -2.80
CA LEU A 317 -2.29 24.14 -3.69
C LEU A 317 -3.54 25.03 -3.70
N PRO A 318 -3.45 26.28 -4.20
CA PRO A 318 -4.55 27.25 -4.13
C PRO A 318 -5.86 26.81 -4.81
N ASP A 319 -5.81 25.92 -5.80
CA ASP A 319 -6.97 25.37 -6.52
C ASP A 319 -7.50 24.06 -5.89
N GLY A 320 -6.99 23.66 -4.73
CA GLY A 320 -7.38 22.42 -4.04
C GLY A 320 -6.62 21.17 -4.50
N SER A 321 -5.83 21.26 -5.59
CA SER A 321 -4.92 20.19 -6.00
C SER A 321 -3.82 19.97 -4.96
N VAL A 322 -3.16 18.81 -4.99
CA VAL A 322 -2.16 18.41 -3.99
C VAL A 322 -0.87 17.98 -4.66
N ALA A 323 0.24 18.59 -4.26
CA ALA A 323 1.58 18.15 -4.63
C ALA A 323 2.17 17.25 -3.53
N GLU A 324 2.49 16.01 -3.84
CA GLU A 324 3.26 15.12 -2.96
C GLU A 324 4.72 15.17 -3.36
N LEU A 325 5.59 15.59 -2.44
CA LEU A 325 6.99 15.84 -2.72
C LEU A 325 7.86 15.17 -1.66
N THR A 326 9.06 14.76 -2.08
CA THR A 326 10.05 14.15 -1.21
C THR A 326 10.64 15.21 -0.27
N VAL A 327 10.51 15.00 1.04
CA VAL A 327 11.03 15.87 2.12
C VAL A 327 12.26 15.30 2.83
N GLY A 328 12.58 14.04 2.58
CA GLY A 328 13.68 13.37 3.25
C GLY A 328 13.69 11.87 2.99
N HIS A 329 14.48 11.16 3.80
CA HIS A 329 14.70 9.72 3.63
C HIS A 329 14.59 8.98 4.96
N TYR A 330 14.18 7.71 4.90
CA TYR A 330 14.24 6.82 6.07
C TYR A 330 15.42 5.84 6.00
N ARG A 331 15.82 5.37 7.17
CA ARG A 331 16.89 4.38 7.38
C ARG A 331 16.39 3.27 8.29
N THR A 332 16.88 2.06 8.04
CA THR A 332 16.59 0.89 8.89
C THR A 332 17.30 1.01 10.25
N PRO A 333 17.01 0.15 11.25
CA PRO A 333 17.62 0.27 12.59
C PRO A 333 19.15 0.22 12.61
N SER A 334 19.80 -0.49 11.68
CA SER A 334 21.25 -0.52 11.52
C SER A 334 21.83 0.68 10.76
N GLY A 335 20.97 1.63 10.36
CA GLY A 335 21.34 2.84 9.63
C GLY A 335 21.43 2.67 8.11
N ARG A 336 20.97 1.54 7.54
CA ARG A 336 21.02 1.32 6.09
C ARG A 336 20.05 2.26 5.36
N ALA A 337 20.56 2.92 4.33
CA ALA A 337 19.73 3.66 3.37
C ALA A 337 19.03 2.69 2.42
N VAL A 338 17.72 2.87 2.24
CA VAL A 338 16.88 2.02 1.37
C VAL A 338 16.73 2.61 -0.03
N ASP A 339 16.80 3.94 -0.17
CA ASP A 339 16.51 4.63 -1.43
C ASP A 339 17.49 4.22 -2.55
N GLY A 340 16.96 3.76 -3.67
CA GLY A 340 17.70 3.25 -4.82
C GLY A 340 18.41 1.90 -4.61
N ARG A 341 18.34 1.31 -3.41
CA ARG A 341 19.04 0.06 -3.06
C ARG A 341 18.11 -1.09 -2.70
N GLY A 342 17.01 -0.78 -2.02
CA GLY A 342 16.13 -1.78 -1.43
C GLY A 342 16.78 -2.54 -0.28
N ILE A 343 16.04 -3.52 0.24
CA ILE A 343 16.46 -4.52 1.20
C ILE A 343 16.85 -5.77 0.41
N THR A 344 18.06 -6.28 0.68
CA THR A 344 18.52 -7.56 0.12
C THR A 344 18.08 -8.68 1.06
N PRO A 345 17.41 -9.73 0.56
CA PRO A 345 16.96 -10.84 1.39
C PRO A 345 18.16 -11.62 1.94
N ASP A 346 17.98 -12.28 3.09
CA ASP A 346 18.99 -13.18 3.67
C ASP A 346 19.13 -14.46 2.84
N LEU A 347 18.04 -14.88 2.18
CA LEU A 347 18.02 -16.01 1.25
C LEU A 347 17.30 -15.64 -0.05
N GLU A 348 18.04 -15.64 -1.15
CA GLU A 348 17.47 -15.39 -2.47
C GLU A 348 16.57 -16.55 -2.94
N SER A 349 15.43 -16.21 -3.54
CA SER A 349 14.44 -17.15 -4.02
C SER A 349 13.52 -16.51 -5.06
N ASP A 350 13.64 -16.92 -6.31
CA ASP A 350 12.73 -16.47 -7.38
C ASP A 350 11.40 -17.26 -7.37
N GLU A 351 11.46 -18.58 -7.59
CA GLU A 351 10.30 -19.47 -7.52
C GLU A 351 10.24 -20.23 -6.19
N GLY A 352 9.02 -20.50 -5.69
CA GLY A 352 8.84 -21.34 -4.51
C GLY A 352 9.26 -20.69 -3.17
N ALA A 353 9.26 -19.36 -3.08
CA ALA A 353 9.67 -18.64 -1.86
C ALA A 353 8.91 -19.09 -0.61
N LEU A 354 7.61 -19.41 -0.74
CA LEU A 354 6.82 -19.96 0.36
C LEU A 354 7.33 -21.32 0.82
N GLN A 355 7.63 -22.23 -0.12
CA GLN A 355 8.17 -23.55 0.20
C GLN A 355 9.55 -23.46 0.87
N ARG A 356 10.38 -22.49 0.43
CA ARG A 356 11.65 -22.20 1.11
C ARG A 356 11.44 -21.65 2.51
N ALA A 357 10.52 -20.71 2.70
CA ALA A 357 10.17 -20.21 4.03
C ALA A 357 9.66 -21.32 4.96
N GLU A 358 8.81 -22.21 4.47
CA GLU A 358 8.37 -23.38 5.24
C GLU A 358 9.54 -24.29 5.63
N THR A 359 10.51 -24.49 4.73
CA THR A 359 11.73 -25.27 5.00
C THR A 359 12.59 -24.60 6.07
N VAL A 360 12.79 -23.28 5.98
CA VAL A 360 13.51 -22.48 6.97
C VAL A 360 12.83 -22.58 8.34
N LEU A 361 11.50 -22.40 8.39
CA LEU A 361 10.73 -22.49 9.63
C LEU A 361 10.88 -23.87 10.30
N ARG A 362 10.84 -24.96 9.54
CA ARG A 362 11.09 -26.31 10.07
C ARG A 362 12.48 -26.46 10.69
N GLY A 363 13.49 -25.81 10.12
CA GLY A 363 14.84 -25.77 10.68
C GLY A 363 14.92 -24.98 11.99
N LEU A 364 14.17 -23.87 12.08
CA LEU A 364 14.13 -23.00 13.26
C LEU A 364 13.36 -23.60 14.44
N THR A 365 12.37 -24.47 14.18
CA THR A 365 11.57 -25.13 15.23
C THR A 365 12.28 -26.31 15.90
N GLY A 366 13.44 -26.76 15.40
CA GLY A 366 14.13 -27.97 15.86
C GLY A 366 13.38 -29.28 15.51
N PRO A 367 14.02 -30.46 15.66
CA PRO A 367 13.30 -31.73 15.53
C PRO A 367 12.27 -31.86 16.66
N SER A 368 11.04 -32.17 16.28
CA SER A 368 9.90 -32.42 17.18
C SER A 368 10.12 -33.65 18.06
#